data_AF-A0A535N896-F1
#
_entry.id   AF-A0A535N896-F1
#
_cell.length_a   1.000
_cell.length_b   1.000
_cell.length_c   1.000
_cell.angle_alpha   90.00
_cell.angle_beta   90.00
_cell.angle_gamma   90.00
#
_symmetry.space_group_name_H-M   'P 1'
#
loop_
_entity.id
_entity.type
_entity.pdbx_description
1 polymer ?
#
loop_
_entity_poly.entity_id
_entity_poly.type
_entity_poly.pdbx_seq_one_letter_code
_entity_poly.pdbx_strand_id
1 'polypeptide(L)'
;MTRAWGEGTGVSNPAACTGNGATWYEANAGVNWTNQGGDFATGTNDVSPAVSLTAGQSSGWDAYDITSIAQQWVNASAPNLGVLLKYDSEAIQAGNEVDYWTNDYTGTPTLMPKLTVTYQDGSHATAPTVNVSAPAPSATVMGSSVNLTATATDDRYWEAQPADRPSESPGTRRRWPTEVTR
;
A
#
# COMPACT_ATOMS: atom_id res chain seq x y z
N MET A 1 -5.93 12.91 -4.84
CA MET A 1 -7.08 13.80 -4.51
C MET A 1 -6.71 14.68 -3.33
N THR A 2 -7.13 15.95 -3.33
CA THR A 2 -6.89 16.89 -2.21
C THR A 2 -8.13 17.14 -1.36
N ARG A 3 -9.26 16.52 -1.72
CA ARG A 3 -10.53 16.63 -1.02
C ARG A 3 -11.21 15.27 -0.89
N ALA A 4 -11.89 15.07 0.24
CA ALA A 4 -12.73 13.91 0.46
C ALA A 4 -13.94 13.93 -0.49
N TRP A 5 -14.31 12.76 -0.98
CA TRP A 5 -15.40 12.56 -1.93
C TRP A 5 -16.15 11.28 -1.58
N GLY A 6 -17.43 11.24 -1.94
CA GLY A 6 -18.29 10.09 -1.72
C GLY A 6 -18.53 9.36 -3.03
N GLU A 7 -18.44 8.04 -3.03
CA GLU A 7 -18.81 7.26 -4.20
C GLU A 7 -20.30 7.40 -4.50
N GLY A 8 -20.65 7.59 -5.78
CA GLY A 8 -22.02 7.65 -6.24
C GLY A 8 -22.53 6.28 -6.67
N THR A 9 -23.85 6.11 -6.73
CA THR A 9 -24.49 4.86 -7.22
C THR A 9 -25.00 5.01 -8.66
N GLY A 10 -24.37 5.89 -9.44
CA GLY A 10 -24.74 6.09 -10.84
C GLY A 10 -24.35 4.87 -11.68
N VAL A 11 -25.09 4.63 -12.75
CA VAL A 11 -24.80 3.54 -13.70
C VAL A 11 -24.58 4.12 -15.09
N SER A 12 -23.73 3.47 -15.89
CA SER A 12 -23.43 3.89 -17.27
C SER A 12 -24.43 3.33 -18.29
N ASN A 13 -25.16 2.25 -17.97
CA ASN A 13 -26.10 1.63 -18.91
C ASN A 13 -27.36 1.01 -18.23
N PRO A 14 -28.57 1.56 -18.46
CA PRO A 14 -28.80 2.87 -19.06
C PRO A 14 -28.18 3.97 -18.20
N ALA A 15 -27.60 5.00 -18.81
CA ALA A 15 -26.95 6.08 -18.07
C ALA A 15 -27.94 6.73 -17.07
N ALA A 16 -27.63 6.65 -15.78
CA ALA A 16 -28.42 7.25 -14.72
C ALA A 16 -27.52 7.86 -13.65
N CYS A 17 -27.67 9.17 -13.43
CA CYS A 17 -27.00 9.89 -12.35
C CYS A 17 -27.93 9.98 -11.15
N THR A 18 -27.55 9.37 -10.03
CA THR A 18 -28.32 9.40 -8.77
C THR A 18 -28.03 10.64 -7.92
N GLY A 19 -26.95 11.37 -8.20
CA GLY A 19 -26.59 12.62 -7.50
C GLY A 19 -26.29 12.46 -6.00
N ASN A 20 -26.01 11.23 -5.55
CA ASN A 20 -25.77 10.90 -4.14
C ASN A 20 -24.28 10.79 -3.78
N GLY A 21 -23.39 11.07 -4.72
CA GLY A 21 -21.93 11.01 -4.54
C GLY A 21 -21.23 11.93 -5.53
N ALA A 22 -19.99 11.60 -5.86
CA ALA A 22 -19.15 12.38 -6.76
C ALA A 22 -19.78 12.44 -8.16
N THR A 23 -19.83 13.66 -8.70
CA THR A 23 -20.20 13.97 -10.07
C THR A 23 -19.14 14.88 -10.68
N TRP A 24 -19.33 15.29 -11.93
CA TRP A 24 -18.50 16.34 -12.54
C TRP A 24 -18.52 17.66 -11.74
N TYR A 25 -19.64 17.97 -11.09
CA TYR A 25 -19.84 19.26 -10.40
C TYR A 25 -19.58 19.17 -8.89
N GLU A 26 -19.87 18.03 -8.29
CA GLU A 26 -19.94 17.86 -6.84
C GLU A 26 -19.04 16.74 -6.34
N ALA A 27 -18.35 16.94 -5.21
CA ALA A 27 -17.58 15.92 -4.50
C ALA A 27 -18.47 14.95 -3.70
N ASN A 28 -19.59 15.46 -3.24
CA ASN A 28 -20.66 14.79 -2.52
C ASN A 28 -21.95 15.57 -2.81
N ALA A 29 -23.12 14.96 -2.59
CA ALA A 29 -24.40 15.63 -2.79
C ALA A 29 -24.45 17.01 -2.10
N GLY A 30 -24.64 18.07 -2.89
CA GLY A 30 -24.70 19.46 -2.42
C GLY A 30 -23.35 20.11 -2.06
N VAL A 31 -22.23 19.44 -2.30
CA VAL A 31 -20.87 19.95 -2.04
C VAL A 31 -20.09 20.02 -3.34
N ASN A 32 -19.98 21.22 -3.91
CA ASN A 32 -19.24 21.46 -5.15
C ASN A 32 -17.73 21.19 -5.01
N TRP A 33 -17.13 20.73 -6.10
CA TRP A 33 -15.68 20.83 -6.30
C TRP A 33 -15.24 22.30 -6.42
N THR A 34 -13.96 22.58 -6.20
CA THR A 34 -13.40 23.92 -6.48
C THR A 34 -13.33 24.16 -7.97
N ASN A 35 -12.85 23.15 -8.71
CA ASN A 35 -12.91 23.08 -10.16
C ASN A 35 -13.73 21.86 -10.59
N GLN A 36 -14.56 22.01 -11.60
CA GLN A 36 -15.32 20.88 -12.12
C GLN A 36 -14.37 19.76 -12.58
N GLY A 37 -14.76 18.51 -12.31
CA GLY A 37 -13.94 17.33 -12.58
C GLY A 37 -13.04 16.89 -11.43
N GLY A 38 -13.03 17.60 -10.30
CA GLY A 38 -12.38 17.15 -9.07
C GLY A 38 -11.32 18.10 -8.52
N ASP A 39 -11.06 17.97 -7.21
CA ASP A 39 -9.96 18.64 -6.53
C ASP A 39 -8.76 17.69 -6.37
N PHE A 40 -7.68 17.97 -7.09
CA PHE A 40 -6.46 17.15 -7.11
C PHE A 40 -5.20 18.02 -7.14
N ALA A 41 -4.09 17.46 -6.66
CA ALA A 41 -2.78 18.11 -6.69
C ALA A 41 -2.07 17.82 -8.01
N THR A 42 -1.20 18.73 -8.44
CA THR A 42 -0.52 18.69 -9.74
C THR A 42 1.00 18.86 -9.62
N GLY A 43 1.55 18.76 -8.41
CA GLY A 43 2.98 18.80 -8.20
C GLY A 43 3.68 17.58 -8.78
N THR A 44 5.00 17.66 -8.93
CA THR A 44 5.83 16.57 -9.50
C THR A 44 5.67 15.23 -8.79
N ASN A 45 5.35 15.24 -7.48
CA ASN A 45 5.14 14.02 -6.69
C ASN A 45 3.67 13.58 -6.63
N ASP A 46 2.76 14.33 -7.25
CA ASP A 46 1.31 14.12 -7.19
C ASP A 46 0.75 13.45 -8.46
N VAL A 47 1.61 13.26 -9.47
CA VAL A 47 1.23 12.79 -10.81
C VAL A 47 2.07 11.57 -11.19
N SER A 48 1.42 10.53 -11.70
CA SER A 48 2.09 9.38 -12.31
C SER A 48 2.42 9.66 -13.78
N PRO A 49 3.45 9.01 -14.35
CA PRO A 49 3.62 8.98 -15.80
C PRO A 49 2.35 8.50 -16.51
N ALA A 50 2.06 9.08 -17.68
CA ALA A 50 0.89 8.72 -18.46
C ALA A 50 1.05 7.33 -19.10
N VAL A 51 -0.02 6.54 -19.10
CA VAL A 51 -0.15 5.32 -19.91
C VAL A 51 -0.82 5.70 -21.23
N SER A 52 -0.20 5.34 -22.34
CA SER A 52 -0.75 5.60 -23.68
C SER A 52 -1.59 4.42 -24.16
N LEU A 53 -2.84 4.69 -24.50
CA LEU A 53 -3.76 3.72 -25.06
C LEU A 53 -4.01 4.04 -26.53
N THR A 54 -4.06 3.00 -27.36
CA THR A 54 -4.34 3.16 -28.79
C THR A 54 -5.81 2.86 -29.09
N ALA A 55 -6.36 3.54 -30.10
CA ALA A 55 -7.74 3.31 -30.52
C ALA A 55 -7.95 1.83 -30.94
N GLY A 56 -8.95 1.17 -30.37
CA GLY A 56 -9.23 -0.24 -30.62
C GLY A 56 -8.27 -1.22 -29.93
N GLN A 57 -7.46 -0.76 -28.98
CA GLN A 57 -6.64 -1.63 -28.14
C GLN A 57 -7.53 -2.65 -27.40
N SER A 58 -7.13 -3.92 -27.43
CA SER A 58 -7.82 -4.98 -26.68
C SER A 58 -7.78 -4.70 -25.18
N SER A 59 -8.85 -5.07 -24.47
CA SER A 59 -8.91 -4.94 -23.01
C SER A 59 -7.77 -5.68 -22.32
N GLY A 60 -7.17 -5.03 -21.31
CA GLY A 60 -6.02 -5.54 -20.59
C GLY A 60 -5.80 -4.80 -19.27
N TRP A 61 -4.68 -5.10 -18.61
CA TRP A 61 -4.26 -4.40 -17.40
C TRP A 61 -3.37 -3.21 -17.76
N ASP A 62 -3.74 -2.03 -17.26
CA ASP A 62 -2.88 -0.87 -17.24
C ASP A 62 -2.21 -0.73 -15.87
N ALA A 63 -0.92 -0.40 -15.88
CA ALA A 63 -0.12 -0.21 -14.67
C ALA A 63 0.28 1.26 -14.55
N TYR A 64 -0.09 1.87 -13.43
CA TYR A 64 0.24 3.25 -13.10
C TYR A 64 1.27 3.27 -11.96
N ASP A 65 2.42 3.91 -12.19
CA ASP A 65 3.41 4.11 -11.12
C ASP A 65 2.99 5.28 -10.24
N ILE A 66 2.47 4.95 -9.06
CA ILE A 66 2.04 5.91 -8.04
C ILE A 66 3.01 5.96 -6.85
N THR A 67 4.24 5.51 -7.01
CA THR A 67 5.21 5.37 -5.90
C THR A 67 5.40 6.68 -5.14
N SER A 68 5.56 7.81 -5.85
CA SER A 68 5.69 9.13 -5.24
C SER A 68 4.47 9.52 -4.42
N ILE A 69 3.26 9.30 -4.95
CA ILE A 69 1.98 9.57 -4.27
C ILE A 69 1.84 8.70 -3.02
N ALA A 70 2.10 7.40 -3.14
CA ALA A 70 2.02 6.46 -2.02
C ALA A 70 3.04 6.79 -0.92
N GLN A 71 4.24 7.24 -1.30
CA GLN A 71 5.26 7.66 -0.34
C GLN A 71 4.82 8.89 0.47
N GLN A 72 4.05 9.80 -0.12
CA GLN A 72 3.47 10.94 0.62
C GLN A 72 2.48 10.48 1.70
N TRP A 73 1.70 9.43 1.43
CA TRP A 73 0.80 8.84 2.43
C TRP A 73 1.58 8.19 3.56
N VAL A 74 2.63 7.44 3.24
CA VAL A 74 3.52 6.81 4.24
C VAL A 74 4.21 7.86 5.11
N ASN A 75 4.65 8.97 4.52
CA ASN A 75 5.31 10.06 5.24
C ASN A 75 4.33 10.98 5.98
N ALA A 76 3.02 10.75 5.89
CA ALA A 76 1.96 11.62 6.40
C ALA A 76 2.03 13.07 5.89
N SER A 77 2.67 13.33 4.76
CA SER A 77 2.69 14.65 4.13
C SER A 77 1.40 14.96 3.36
N ALA A 78 0.64 13.93 3.00
CA ALA A 78 -0.70 14.04 2.43
C ALA A 78 -1.59 12.89 2.92
N PRO A 79 -2.88 13.13 3.21
CA PRO A 79 -3.82 12.06 3.53
C PRO A 79 -4.09 11.19 2.29
N ASN A 80 -4.37 9.90 2.50
CA ASN A 80 -4.87 9.06 1.44
C ASN A 80 -6.37 9.33 1.20
N LEU A 81 -6.66 10.11 0.15
CA LEU A 81 -8.02 10.42 -0.33
C LEU A 81 -8.31 9.78 -1.69
N GLY A 82 -7.48 8.81 -2.09
CA GLY A 82 -7.53 8.16 -3.39
C GLY A 82 -6.82 8.92 -4.52
N VAL A 83 -6.81 8.26 -5.69
CA VAL A 83 -6.22 8.74 -6.95
C VAL A 83 -7.33 8.99 -7.97
N LEU A 84 -7.09 9.93 -8.89
CA LEU A 84 -7.97 10.21 -10.02
C LEU A 84 -7.29 9.72 -11.29
N LEU A 85 -7.97 8.89 -12.07
CA LEU A 85 -7.57 8.60 -13.45
C LEU A 85 -8.19 9.66 -14.35
N LYS A 86 -7.36 10.24 -15.22
CA LYS A 86 -7.73 11.36 -16.09
C LYS A 86 -6.99 11.25 -17.41
N TYR A 87 -7.64 11.67 -18.49
CA TYR A 87 -6.95 11.87 -19.75
C TYR A 87 -6.02 13.08 -19.69
N ASP A 88 -4.90 12.99 -20.39
CA ASP A 88 -4.03 14.15 -20.66
C ASP A 88 -4.75 15.21 -21.51
N SER A 89 -5.64 14.76 -22.40
CA SER A 89 -6.55 15.61 -23.18
C SER A 89 -8.00 15.14 -23.03
N GLU A 90 -8.85 16.02 -22.53
CA GLU A 90 -10.29 15.76 -22.31
C GLU A 90 -11.18 16.43 -23.37
N ALA A 91 -10.64 16.65 -24.57
CA ALA A 91 -11.46 17.12 -25.68
C ALA A 91 -12.58 16.11 -25.96
N ILE A 92 -13.82 16.60 -26.04
CA ILE A 92 -14.99 15.76 -26.26
C ILE A 92 -14.89 15.15 -27.67
N GLN A 93 -14.62 13.85 -27.71
CA GLN A 93 -14.53 13.08 -28.95
C GLN A 93 -15.39 11.81 -28.81
N ALA A 94 -16.28 11.60 -29.78
CA ALA A 94 -17.15 10.43 -29.78
C ALA A 94 -16.32 9.13 -29.80
N GLY A 95 -16.64 8.23 -28.87
CA GLY A 95 -15.95 6.94 -28.72
C GLY A 95 -14.60 6.99 -27.99
N ASN A 96 -14.20 8.14 -27.45
CA ASN A 96 -13.00 8.26 -26.62
C ASN A 96 -13.32 7.95 -25.15
N GLU A 97 -13.53 6.68 -24.86
CA GLU A 97 -13.86 6.16 -23.52
C GLU A 97 -12.89 5.02 -23.15
N VAL A 98 -12.57 4.95 -21.86
CA VAL A 98 -11.73 3.91 -21.27
C VAL A 98 -12.43 3.50 -19.98
N ASP A 99 -12.84 2.24 -19.95
CA ASP A 99 -13.55 1.66 -18.81
C ASP A 99 -12.61 0.80 -17.96
N TYR A 100 -12.72 0.98 -16.65
CA TYR A 100 -12.07 0.12 -15.67
C TYR A 100 -13.12 -0.56 -14.82
N TRP A 101 -12.85 -1.81 -14.43
CA TRP A 101 -13.66 -2.48 -13.43
C TRP A 101 -13.51 -1.78 -12.08
N THR A 102 -14.62 -1.59 -11.40
CA THR A 102 -14.70 -1.06 -10.04
C THR A 102 -14.37 -2.15 -9.01
N ASN A 103 -14.18 -1.75 -7.75
CA ASN A 103 -13.92 -2.70 -6.66
C ASN A 103 -15.20 -3.41 -6.15
N ASP A 104 -16.38 -2.99 -6.59
CA ASP A 104 -17.66 -3.65 -6.32
C ASP A 104 -18.07 -4.62 -7.45
N TYR A 105 -17.23 -4.78 -8.48
CA TYR A 105 -17.45 -5.75 -9.55
C TYR A 105 -17.30 -7.19 -9.04
N THR A 106 -18.43 -7.87 -8.87
CA THR A 106 -18.50 -9.24 -8.32
C THR A 106 -18.46 -10.34 -9.38
N GLY A 107 -18.64 -10.01 -10.67
CA GLY A 107 -18.73 -11.01 -11.73
C GLY A 107 -17.42 -11.77 -11.98
N THR A 108 -16.27 -11.12 -11.77
CA THR A 108 -14.95 -11.76 -11.81
C THR A 108 -14.00 -11.03 -10.87
N PRO A 109 -13.88 -11.45 -9.60
CA PRO A 109 -13.10 -10.75 -8.58
C PRO A 109 -11.61 -10.55 -8.92
N THR A 110 -11.07 -11.38 -9.82
CA THR A 110 -9.67 -11.24 -10.28
C THR A 110 -9.43 -10.02 -11.17
N LEU A 111 -10.48 -9.31 -11.60
CA LEU A 111 -10.40 -8.11 -12.44
C LEU A 111 -10.51 -6.80 -11.65
N MET A 112 -10.72 -6.86 -10.34
CA MET A 112 -10.82 -5.66 -9.49
C MET A 112 -9.47 -4.92 -9.40
N PRO A 113 -9.47 -3.58 -9.35
CA PRO A 113 -8.25 -2.79 -9.20
C PRO A 113 -7.45 -3.21 -7.96
N LYS A 114 -6.11 -3.14 -8.06
CA LYS A 114 -5.20 -3.49 -6.98
C LYS A 114 -4.04 -2.52 -6.87
N LEU A 115 -3.65 -2.22 -5.64
CA LEU A 115 -2.41 -1.52 -5.33
C LEU A 115 -1.34 -2.53 -4.92
N THR A 116 -0.27 -2.62 -5.70
CA THR A 116 0.90 -3.44 -5.35
C THR A 116 1.94 -2.55 -4.69
N VAL A 117 2.33 -2.89 -3.45
CA VAL A 117 3.38 -2.18 -2.72
C VAL A 117 4.54 -3.13 -2.48
N THR A 118 5.73 -2.74 -2.91
CA THR A 118 6.98 -3.40 -2.56
C THR A 118 7.79 -2.45 -1.70
N TYR A 119 8.16 -2.90 -0.51
CA TYR A 119 8.89 -2.10 0.47
C TYR A 119 10.00 -2.95 1.11
N GLN A 120 11.00 -2.27 1.64
CA GLN A 120 11.95 -2.86 2.57
C GLN A 120 11.52 -2.43 3.97
N ASP A 121 11.32 -3.38 4.87
CA ASP A 121 10.87 -3.07 6.23
C ASP A 121 12.02 -2.63 7.15
N GLY A 122 13.26 -2.70 6.67
CA GLY A 122 14.46 -2.33 7.42
C GLY A 122 14.67 -3.16 8.68
N SER A 123 13.91 -4.25 8.84
CA SER A 123 14.01 -5.12 10.00
C SER A 123 15.16 -6.09 9.78
N HIS A 124 16.08 -6.10 10.74
CA HIS A 124 17.23 -6.97 10.77
C HIS A 124 17.37 -7.51 12.18
N ALA A 125 17.86 -8.74 12.30
CA ALA A 125 18.19 -9.30 13.60
C ALA A 125 19.36 -8.54 14.22
N THR A 126 19.19 -8.06 15.45
CA THR A 126 20.27 -7.54 16.28
C THR A 126 20.95 -8.72 16.95
N ALA A 127 22.28 -8.83 16.84
CA ALA A 127 23.00 -9.92 17.48
C ALA A 127 22.77 -9.93 19.01
N PRO A 128 22.54 -11.10 19.64
CA PRO A 128 22.32 -11.18 21.08
C PRO A 128 23.54 -10.69 21.83
N THR A 129 23.32 -9.86 22.84
CA THR A 129 24.40 -9.34 23.69
C THR A 129 24.39 -10.04 25.03
N VAL A 130 25.58 -10.45 25.49
CA VAL A 130 25.79 -11.03 26.82
C VAL A 130 26.67 -10.09 27.62
N ASN A 131 26.26 -9.83 28.87
CA ASN A 131 27.03 -9.05 29.82
C ASN A 131 27.24 -9.86 31.10
N VAL A 132 28.49 -9.98 31.57
CA VAL A 132 28.83 -10.64 32.84
C VAL A 132 29.05 -9.56 33.89
N SER A 133 28.18 -9.49 34.89
CA SER A 133 28.20 -8.45 35.93
C SER A 133 28.93 -8.86 37.20
N ALA A 134 29.17 -10.16 37.41
CA ALA A 134 29.95 -10.64 38.55
C ALA A 134 30.69 -11.93 38.24
N PRO A 135 31.91 -12.12 38.81
CA PRO A 135 32.65 -11.17 39.64
C PRO A 135 33.07 -9.90 38.88
N ALA A 136 33.24 -8.79 39.60
CA ALA A 136 33.69 -7.55 38.99
C ALA A 136 35.06 -7.74 38.31
N PRO A 137 35.40 -6.94 37.27
CA PRO A 137 36.72 -6.99 36.66
C PRO A 137 37.83 -6.92 37.72
N SER A 138 38.80 -7.82 37.64
CA SER A 138 39.93 -7.93 38.58
C SER A 138 39.57 -8.32 40.02
N ALA A 139 38.35 -8.79 40.31
CA ALA A 139 38.01 -9.34 41.61
C ALA A 139 38.81 -10.61 41.90
N THR A 140 39.43 -10.68 43.09
CA THR A 140 40.07 -11.91 43.57
C THR A 140 38.99 -12.85 44.12
N VAL A 141 38.82 -14.00 43.47
CA VAL A 141 37.90 -15.06 43.93
C VAL A 141 38.69 -16.15 44.66
N MET A 142 38.17 -16.62 45.80
CA MET A 142 38.79 -17.67 46.62
C MET A 142 37.73 -18.68 47.07
N GLY A 143 38.13 -19.93 47.30
CA GLY A 143 37.23 -21.03 47.66
C GLY A 143 37.01 -22.03 46.54
N SER A 144 36.19 -23.06 46.78
CA SER A 144 35.92 -24.15 45.83
C SER A 144 34.72 -23.89 44.90
N SER A 145 34.00 -22.77 45.07
CA SER A 145 32.85 -22.39 44.24
C SER A 145 32.77 -20.87 44.06
N VAL A 146 32.46 -20.43 42.84
CA VAL A 146 32.31 -19.02 42.45
C VAL A 146 30.99 -18.84 41.70
N ASN A 147 30.16 -17.91 42.14
CA ASN A 147 28.92 -17.57 41.46
C ASN A 147 29.19 -16.54 40.36
N LEU A 148 28.75 -16.85 39.14
CA LEU A 148 28.74 -15.91 38.02
C LEU A 148 27.36 -15.30 37.88
N THR A 149 27.30 -14.00 37.57
CA THR A 149 26.05 -13.36 37.14
C THR A 149 26.23 -12.82 35.75
N ALA A 150 25.31 -13.18 34.87
CA ALA A 150 25.29 -12.69 33.49
C ALA A 150 23.86 -12.41 33.05
N THR A 151 23.71 -11.43 32.18
CA THR A 151 22.45 -11.09 31.50
C THR A 151 22.64 -11.28 30.00
N ALA A 152 21.69 -11.92 29.36
CA ALA A 152 21.60 -11.98 27.91
C ALA A 152 20.36 -11.19 27.45
N THR A 153 20.52 -10.40 26.39
CA THR A 153 19.43 -9.69 25.72
C THR A 153 19.46 -10.01 24.23
N ASP A 154 18.28 -10.20 23.67
CA ASP A 154 18.05 -10.54 22.27
C ASP A 154 16.78 -9.81 21.82
N ASP A 155 16.74 -9.34 20.57
CA ASP A 155 15.57 -8.65 20.03
C ASP A 155 14.48 -9.63 19.56
N ARG A 156 14.76 -10.95 19.63
CA ARG A 156 13.87 -12.03 19.23
C ARG A 156 13.41 -11.89 17.78
N TYR A 157 14.23 -11.29 16.93
CA TYR A 157 13.98 -11.23 15.51
C TYR A 157 14.70 -12.40 14.84
N TRP A 158 13.94 -13.24 14.12
CA TRP A 158 14.50 -14.34 13.34
C TRP A 158 14.50 -13.97 11.86
N GLU A 159 15.68 -13.73 11.28
CA GLU A 159 15.82 -13.61 9.83
C GLU A 159 15.99 -15.01 9.23
N ALA A 160 15.05 -15.44 8.39
CA ALA A 160 15.14 -16.74 7.72
C ALA A 160 16.36 -16.73 6.77
N GLN A 161 17.29 -17.67 6.97
CA GLN A 161 18.45 -17.84 6.09
C GLN A 161 17.97 -18.20 4.67
N PRO A 162 18.68 -17.79 3.59
CA PRO A 162 18.32 -18.16 2.22
C PRO A 162 18.20 -19.67 1.98
N ALA A 163 18.90 -20.49 2.78
CA ALA A 163 18.83 -21.95 2.73
C ALA A 163 17.53 -22.54 3.32
N ASP A 164 16.77 -21.77 4.10
CA ASP A 164 15.47 -22.16 4.66
C ASP A 164 14.30 -21.74 3.77
N ARG A 165 14.54 -21.08 2.62
CA ARG A 165 13.49 -20.94 1.61
C ARG A 165 13.28 -22.29 0.94
N PRO A 166 12.14 -22.97 1.12
CA PRO A 166 11.77 -24.02 0.18
C PRO A 166 11.73 -23.41 -1.22
N SER A 167 12.17 -24.14 -2.23
CA SER A 167 11.99 -23.73 -3.63
C SER A 167 10.49 -23.62 -3.90
N GLU A 168 9.91 -22.42 -3.77
CA GLU A 168 8.48 -22.22 -3.96
C GLU A 168 8.15 -22.22 -5.45
N SER A 169 7.47 -23.28 -5.89
CA SER A 169 6.60 -23.22 -7.08
C SER A 169 5.50 -22.18 -6.82
N PRO A 170 5.17 -21.32 -7.80
CA PRO A 170 4.22 -20.24 -7.58
C PRO A 170 2.81 -20.80 -7.38
N GLY A 171 2.26 -20.70 -6.16
CA GLY A 171 0.84 -21.06 -5.98
C GLY A 171 0.28 -21.32 -4.58
N THR A 172 1.02 -21.16 -3.47
CA THR A 172 0.43 -21.49 -2.16
C THR A 172 0.67 -20.40 -1.11
N ARG A 173 -0.35 -19.57 -0.84
CA ARG A 173 -0.39 -18.73 0.37
C ARG A 173 -0.46 -19.65 1.60
N ARG A 174 0.47 -19.53 2.54
CA ARG A 174 0.31 -20.11 3.89
C ARG A 174 0.05 -19.01 4.92
N ARG A 175 -1.06 -19.19 5.63
CA ARG A 175 -1.44 -18.52 6.87
C ARG A 175 -0.60 -19.14 7.99
N TRP A 176 0.20 -18.34 8.69
CA TRP A 176 0.94 -18.80 9.86
C TRP A 176 -0.01 -18.95 11.06
N PRO A 177 0.11 -20.01 11.88
CA PRO A 177 -0.72 -20.19 13.04
C PRO A 177 -0.28 -19.27 14.19
N THR A 178 -1.25 -18.55 14.73
CA THR A 178 -1.13 -17.85 16.01
C THR A 178 -1.11 -18.90 17.13
N GLU A 179 0.02 -19.09 17.79
CA GLU A 179 0.01 -19.74 19.11
C GLU A 179 1.17 -19.21 19.96
N VAL A 180 0.83 -18.30 20.87
CA VAL A 180 1.63 -17.99 22.05
C VAL A 180 0.86 -18.58 23.23
N THR A 181 1.36 -19.68 23.78
CA THR A 181 0.92 -20.15 25.11
C THR A 181 2.03 -19.82 26.11
N ARG A 182 1.56 -19.22 27.22
CA ARG A 182 2.24 -18.63 28.39
C ARG A 182 3.66 -19.06 28.73
#